data_AF-W0FSA0-F1
#
_entry.id   AF-W0FSA0-F1
#
_cell.length_a   1.000
_cell.length_b   1.000
_cell.length_c   1.000
_cell.angle_alpha   90.00
_cell.angle_beta   90.00
_cell.angle_gamma   90.00
#
_symmetry.space_group_name_H-M   'P 1'
#
loop_
_entity.id
_entity.type
_entity.pdbx_description
1 polymer ?
#
loop_
_entity_poly.entity_id
_entity_poly.type
_entity_poly.pdbx_seq_one_letter_code
_entity_poly.pdbx_strand_id
1 'polypeptide(L)'
;MKTEQTGMDLSAAVPQAEATEMNVFRRNDISDEQKAMIRRHRQWLDQFRKEYPLPSHPYRIGVYIRFFNQTKYKNYLDYHKKEFTDTIALCPLWTLVDFYVDHGSTAPNIESAPELCRLLNDCRKGKVDLIITQKISNMSRKAWDLALILRMLTSINVGVYFISEDIFTMAAYYRMDRFDEEFLVPGLDPLPDDEEDHALPEGEDDVE
;
A
#
# COMPACT_ATOMS: atom_id res chain seq x y z
N MET A 1 39.94 -80.50 1.08
CA MET A 1 38.71 -81.15 1.59
C MET A 1 37.77 -80.06 2.05
N LYS A 2 36.52 -80.02 1.55
CA LYS A 2 35.44 -79.07 1.94
C LYS A 2 35.75 -77.58 1.63
N THR A 3 34.82 -76.71 1.24
CA THR A 3 33.47 -76.75 0.63
C THR A 3 33.30 -75.36 -0.06
N GLU A 4 32.63 -75.16 -1.20
CA GLU A 4 31.17 -75.02 -1.38
C GLU A 4 30.46 -74.16 -0.31
N GLN A 5 29.48 -73.29 -0.55
CA GLN A 5 28.87 -72.60 -1.71
C GLN A 5 28.17 -71.32 -1.09
N THR A 6 27.68 -70.27 -1.75
CA THR A 6 27.38 -69.91 -3.17
C THR A 6 27.44 -68.36 -3.31
N GLY A 7 27.16 -67.78 -4.50
CA GLY A 7 26.59 -66.42 -4.61
C GLY A 7 27.32 -65.41 -5.50
N MET A 8 26.92 -65.33 -6.78
CA MET A 8 27.00 -64.09 -7.55
C MET A 8 25.68 -63.32 -7.39
N ASP A 9 25.73 -61.99 -7.30
CA ASP A 9 24.80 -61.16 -8.05
C ASP A 9 25.50 -59.85 -8.48
N LEU A 10 25.00 -59.23 -9.55
CA LEU A 10 25.60 -58.09 -10.23
C LEU A 10 24.59 -56.95 -10.38
N SER A 11 24.72 -55.90 -9.57
CA SER A 11 24.09 -54.61 -9.85
C SER A 11 25.05 -53.46 -9.54
N ALA A 12 25.00 -52.43 -10.39
CA ALA A 12 25.82 -51.24 -10.26
C ALA A 12 24.92 -50.00 -10.15
N ALA A 13 25.03 -49.31 -9.02
CA ALA A 13 24.58 -47.94 -8.80
C ALA A 13 25.72 -47.26 -8.02
N VAL A 14 26.47 -46.32 -8.61
CA VAL A 14 26.10 -44.90 -8.80
C VAL A 14 25.75 -44.26 -7.44
N PRO A 15 26.55 -43.30 -6.95
CA PRO A 15 26.35 -42.75 -5.61
C PRO A 15 25.07 -41.89 -5.54
N GLN A 16 24.27 -42.10 -4.50
CA GLN A 16 23.16 -41.20 -4.16
C GLN A 16 23.71 -39.86 -3.65
N ALA A 17 23.76 -38.87 -4.53
CA ALA A 17 23.76 -37.47 -4.18
C ALA A 17 22.33 -36.95 -4.35
N GLU A 18 21.50 -37.09 -3.30
CA GLU A 18 20.10 -36.69 -3.35
C GLU A 18 19.77 -35.61 -2.31
N ALA A 19 19.04 -34.60 -2.79
CA ALA A 19 18.30 -33.56 -2.05
C ALA A 19 18.98 -32.93 -0.80
N THR A 20 19.53 -31.74 -1.01
CA THR A 20 19.54 -30.72 0.06
C THR A 20 18.11 -30.51 0.56
N GLU A 21 17.87 -30.65 1.86
CA GLU A 21 16.54 -30.47 2.46
C GLU A 21 16.06 -29.01 2.33
N MET A 22 15.29 -28.73 1.27
CA MET A 22 14.63 -27.43 1.11
C MET A 22 13.52 -27.30 2.16
N ASN A 23 13.62 -26.26 3.00
CA ASN A 23 12.77 -26.09 4.16
C ASN A 23 11.30 -25.81 3.76
N VAL A 24 10.44 -26.81 3.98
CA VAL A 24 9.02 -26.86 3.58
C VAL A 24 8.17 -25.71 4.12
N PHE A 25 8.65 -24.96 5.12
CA PHE A 25 7.89 -23.89 5.78
C PHE A 25 8.11 -22.47 5.19
N ARG A 26 8.84 -22.29 4.08
CA ARG A 26 9.01 -20.98 3.42
C ARG A 26 8.15 -20.79 2.15
N ARG A 27 6.99 -20.15 2.37
CA ARG A 27 6.23 -19.20 1.52
C ARG A 27 6.67 -19.03 0.04
N ASN A 28 5.74 -19.31 -0.89
CA ASN A 28 5.71 -18.92 -2.31
C ASN A 28 6.99 -18.26 -2.89
N ASP A 29 7.88 -19.09 -3.44
CA ASP A 29 8.96 -18.61 -4.31
C ASP A 29 8.40 -18.04 -5.62
N ILE A 30 8.30 -16.71 -5.69
CA ILE A 30 8.09 -15.97 -6.95
C ILE A 30 9.23 -16.36 -7.90
N SER A 31 8.92 -16.92 -9.07
CA SER A 31 9.91 -17.38 -10.05
C SER A 31 10.89 -16.27 -10.42
N ASP A 32 12.16 -16.60 -10.69
CA ASP A 32 13.15 -15.59 -11.10
C ASP A 32 12.77 -14.88 -12.41
N GLU A 33 11.96 -15.52 -13.26
CA GLU A 33 11.31 -14.87 -14.42
C GLU A 33 10.28 -13.82 -13.98
N GLN A 34 9.45 -14.13 -12.98
CA GLN A 34 8.51 -13.19 -12.39
C GLN A 34 9.23 -12.05 -11.66
N LYS A 35 10.32 -12.33 -10.92
CA LYS A 35 11.18 -11.30 -10.29
C LYS A 35 11.80 -10.39 -11.37
N ALA A 36 12.27 -10.94 -12.48
CA ALA A 36 12.81 -10.17 -13.61
C ALA A 36 11.72 -9.34 -14.32
N MET A 37 10.50 -9.89 -14.46
CA MET A 37 9.33 -9.20 -15.00
C MET A 37 8.93 -8.02 -14.10
N ILE A 38 8.82 -8.22 -12.78
CA ILE A 38 8.51 -7.16 -11.80
C ILE A 38 9.58 -6.06 -11.84
N ARG A 39 10.87 -6.42 -11.89
CA ARG A 39 11.97 -5.45 -12.05
C ARG A 39 11.83 -4.63 -13.34
N ARG A 40 11.46 -5.27 -14.45
CA ARG A 40 11.25 -4.58 -15.73
C ARG A 40 10.03 -3.65 -15.73
N HIS A 41 8.96 -4.02 -15.02
CA HIS A 41 7.79 -3.15 -14.85
C HIS A 41 8.10 -1.96 -13.94
N ARG A 42 8.83 -2.15 -12.83
CA ARG A 42 9.33 -1.04 -11.99
C ARG A 42 10.18 -0.06 -12.80
N GLN A 43 11.19 -0.56 -13.52
CA GLN A 43 12.04 0.25 -14.42
C GLN A 43 11.29 0.97 -15.57
N TRP A 44 10.05 0.56 -15.89
CA TRP A 44 9.18 1.23 -16.85
C TRP A 44 8.30 2.28 -16.15
N LEU A 45 7.76 1.98 -14.96
CA LEU A 45 7.05 2.95 -14.12
C LEU A 45 7.96 4.14 -13.74
N ASP A 46 9.24 3.89 -13.45
CA ASP A 46 10.26 4.90 -13.15
C ASP A 46 10.54 5.88 -14.31
N GLN A 47 10.11 5.57 -15.54
CA GLN A 47 10.28 6.45 -16.71
C GLN A 47 9.17 7.51 -16.81
N PHE A 48 8.04 7.32 -16.13
CA PHE A 48 6.97 8.31 -16.12
C PHE A 48 7.32 9.44 -15.15
N ARG A 49 7.13 10.68 -15.62
CA ARG A 49 7.13 11.83 -14.72
C ARG A 49 5.91 11.74 -13.82
N LYS A 50 6.14 11.29 -12.58
CA LYS A 50 5.19 11.50 -11.49
C LYS A 50 4.86 12.98 -11.38
N GLU A 51 3.58 13.28 -11.16
CA GLU A 51 3.12 14.64 -10.90
C GLU A 51 2.59 14.74 -9.48
N TYR A 52 2.77 15.91 -8.89
CA TYR A 52 2.42 16.23 -7.51
C TYR A 52 1.45 17.43 -7.52
N PRO A 53 0.62 17.62 -6.48
CA PRO A 53 -0.09 18.89 -6.31
C PRO A 53 0.92 20.05 -6.29
N LEU A 54 0.76 21.01 -7.21
CA LEU A 54 1.73 22.09 -7.39
C LEU A 54 1.60 23.16 -6.27
N PRO A 55 2.69 23.58 -5.61
CA PRO A 55 2.67 24.68 -4.64
C PRO A 55 2.21 26.03 -5.21
N SER A 56 2.28 26.19 -6.54
CA SER A 56 1.79 27.36 -7.28
C SER A 56 0.29 27.32 -7.61
N HIS A 57 -0.40 26.22 -7.33
CA HIS A 57 -1.86 26.11 -7.47
C HIS A 57 -2.53 26.29 -6.11
N PRO A 58 -3.60 27.10 -5.99
CA PRO A 58 -4.34 27.25 -4.75
C PRO A 58 -5.21 26.01 -4.49
N TYR A 59 -4.90 25.26 -3.44
CA TYR A 59 -5.69 24.11 -2.99
C TYR A 59 -6.31 24.35 -1.62
N ARG A 60 -7.49 23.81 -1.39
CA ARG A 60 -8.19 23.76 -0.11
C ARG A 60 -8.18 22.30 0.37
N ILE A 61 -7.39 22.06 1.40
CA ILE A 61 -6.89 20.74 1.75
C ILE A 61 -7.73 20.12 2.87
N GLY A 62 -8.24 18.91 2.64
CA GLY A 62 -8.70 18.01 3.69
C GLY A 62 -7.64 16.96 3.95
N VAL A 63 -7.07 16.91 5.15
CA VAL A 63 -6.10 15.86 5.52
C VAL A 63 -6.87 14.69 6.12
N TYR A 64 -6.76 13.51 5.53
CA TYR A 64 -7.38 12.28 6.03
C TYR A 64 -6.35 11.42 6.78
N ILE A 65 -6.59 11.18 8.06
CA ILE A 65 -5.77 10.33 8.92
C ILE A 65 -6.64 9.18 9.44
N ARG A 66 -6.26 7.94 9.14
CA ARG A 66 -6.80 6.76 9.83
C ARG A 66 -5.67 6.17 10.66
N PHE A 67 -5.91 5.88 11.94
CA PHE A 67 -4.88 5.29 12.79
C PHE A 67 -5.41 4.16 13.68
N PHE A 68 -4.51 3.21 13.94
CA PHE A 68 -4.77 1.99 14.71
C PHE A 68 -4.08 2.09 16.07
N ASN A 69 -4.86 2.21 17.14
CA ASN A 69 -4.32 2.40 18.49
C ASN A 69 -3.91 1.07 19.13
N GLN A 70 -2.82 0.46 18.62
CA GLN A 70 -2.24 -0.77 19.17
C GLN A 70 -0.96 -0.54 19.99
N THR A 71 -0.28 0.61 19.86
CA THR A 71 1.04 0.86 20.48
C THR A 71 1.09 2.17 21.28
N LYS A 72 0.93 2.05 22.61
CA LYS A 72 1.41 2.86 23.78
C LYS A 72 1.64 4.39 23.74
N TYR A 73 1.77 5.08 22.60
CA TYR A 73 2.23 6.47 22.49
C TYR A 73 1.07 7.47 22.37
N LYS A 74 0.77 8.17 23.48
CA LYS A 74 -0.34 9.14 23.57
C LYS A 74 -0.31 10.28 22.55
N ASN A 75 0.87 10.62 22.02
CA ASN A 75 1.10 11.83 21.23
C ASN A 75 1.15 11.58 19.70
N TYR A 76 0.94 10.34 19.23
CA TYR A 76 1.11 9.95 17.83
C TYR A 76 0.27 10.79 16.86
N LEU A 77 -1.01 11.00 17.16
CA LEU A 77 -1.92 11.79 16.32
C LEU A 77 -1.50 13.27 16.25
N ASP A 78 -1.06 13.85 17.37
CA ASP A 78 -0.69 15.26 17.43
C ASP A 78 0.64 15.54 16.73
N TYR A 79 1.56 14.56 16.75
CA TYR A 79 2.78 14.60 15.94
C TYR A 79 2.46 14.67 14.44
N HIS A 80 1.65 13.74 13.91
CA HIS A 80 1.31 13.76 12.49
C HIS A 80 0.46 14.98 12.10
N LYS A 81 -0.49 15.42 12.93
CA LYS A 81 -1.21 16.69 12.69
C LYS A 81 -0.24 17.87 12.58
N LYS A 82 0.79 17.93 13.43
CA LYS A 82 1.83 18.96 13.33
C LYS A 82 2.66 18.83 12.05
N GLU A 83 3.12 17.63 11.70
CA GLU A 83 3.89 17.33 10.48
C GLU A 83 3.15 17.76 9.20
N PHE A 84 1.86 17.44 9.09
CA PHE A 84 0.99 17.92 8.02
C PHE A 84 0.80 19.45 8.04
N THR A 85 0.60 20.05 9.22
CA THR A 85 0.44 21.51 9.35
C THR A 85 1.70 22.26 8.93
N ASP A 86 2.87 21.84 9.42
CA ASP A 86 4.17 22.42 9.13
C ASP A 86 4.50 22.29 7.62
N THR A 87 4.14 21.15 7.00
CA THR A 87 4.34 20.90 5.56
C THR A 87 3.40 21.75 4.69
N ILE A 88 2.11 21.85 5.05
CA ILE A 88 1.14 22.68 4.32
C ILE A 88 1.51 24.17 4.45
N ALA A 89 2.04 24.61 5.59
CA ALA A 89 2.48 25.99 5.81
C ALA A 89 3.66 26.43 4.91
N LEU A 90 4.41 25.49 4.30
CA LEU A 90 5.42 25.80 3.29
C LEU A 90 4.82 26.25 1.94
N CYS A 91 3.53 25.98 1.71
CA CYS A 91 2.82 26.30 0.46
C CYS A 91 1.83 27.46 0.71
N PRO A 92 2.19 28.73 0.45
CA PRO A 92 1.40 29.89 0.87
C PRO A 92 0.06 30.07 0.12
N LEU A 93 -0.20 29.28 -0.92
CA LEU A 93 -1.48 29.23 -1.63
C LEU A 93 -2.39 28.09 -1.14
N TRP A 94 -1.89 27.23 -0.25
CA TRP A 94 -2.63 26.08 0.26
C TRP A 94 -3.36 26.45 1.55
N THR A 95 -4.66 26.18 1.60
CA THR A 95 -5.53 26.46 2.75
C THR A 95 -5.95 25.15 3.38
N LEU A 96 -5.45 24.82 4.57
CA LEU A 96 -5.98 23.70 5.35
C LEU A 96 -7.44 23.98 5.73
N VAL A 97 -8.35 23.07 5.38
CA VAL A 97 -9.78 23.16 5.72
C VAL A 97 -10.04 22.50 7.06
N ASP A 98 -9.64 21.23 7.21
CA ASP A 98 -9.79 20.46 8.44
C ASP A 98 -8.95 19.16 8.43
N PHE A 99 -8.78 18.56 9.61
CA PHE A 99 -8.28 17.20 9.79
C PHE A 99 -9.46 16.23 10.00
N TYR A 100 -9.57 15.24 9.13
CA TYR A 100 -10.60 14.20 9.17
C TYR A 100 -9.96 12.92 9.71
N VAL A 101 -10.35 12.50 10.92
CA VAL A 101 -9.59 11.50 11.70
C VAL A 101 -10.44 10.31 12.15
N ASP A 102 -10.29 9.16 11.48
CA ASP A 102 -10.97 7.92 11.85
C ASP A 102 -10.10 7.04 12.78
N HIS A 103 -10.71 6.53 13.84
CA HIS A 103 -10.11 5.51 14.72
C HIS A 103 -10.44 4.11 14.21
N GLY A 104 -9.42 3.30 13.87
CA GLY A 104 -9.59 1.93 13.41
C GLY A 104 -9.07 0.88 14.39
N SER A 105 -9.80 -0.23 14.53
CA SER A 105 -9.27 -1.51 15.06
C SER A 105 -9.43 -2.67 14.07
N THR A 106 -10.27 -2.48 13.05
CA THR A 106 -10.63 -3.46 12.02
C THR A 106 -10.36 -2.90 10.62
N ALA A 107 -10.40 -3.77 9.61
CA ALA A 107 -10.10 -3.43 8.22
C ALA A 107 -10.91 -2.20 7.74
N PRO A 108 -10.29 -1.30 6.95
CA PRO A 108 -10.94 -0.10 6.45
C PRO A 108 -12.00 -0.44 5.41
N ASN A 109 -13.23 -0.51 5.88
CA ASN A 109 -14.46 -0.63 5.12
C ASN A 109 -15.18 0.73 5.20
N ILE A 110 -15.72 1.26 4.09
CA ILE A 110 -16.24 2.65 4.04
C ILE A 110 -17.29 2.93 5.14
N GLU A 111 -18.15 1.94 5.42
CA GLU A 111 -19.20 1.98 6.45
C GLU A 111 -18.68 2.23 7.87
N SER A 112 -17.39 1.95 8.14
CA SER A 112 -16.73 2.14 9.43
C SER A 112 -16.05 3.51 9.60
N ALA A 113 -16.17 4.40 8.60
CA ALA A 113 -15.34 5.59 8.46
C ALA A 113 -16.18 6.89 8.49
N PRO A 114 -16.70 7.32 9.66
CA PRO A 114 -17.52 8.52 9.77
C PRO A 114 -16.81 9.81 9.32
N GLU A 115 -15.51 9.95 9.59
CA GLU A 115 -14.76 11.14 9.19
C GLU A 115 -14.40 11.14 7.70
N LEU A 116 -14.16 9.96 7.10
CA LEU A 116 -14.13 9.84 5.64
C LEU A 116 -15.48 10.24 5.02
N CYS A 117 -16.61 9.82 5.60
CA CYS A 117 -17.94 10.25 5.14
C CYS A 117 -18.15 11.77 5.28
N ARG A 118 -17.63 12.38 6.35
CA ARG A 118 -17.65 13.85 6.54
C ARG A 118 -16.81 14.56 5.47
N LEU A 119 -15.62 14.05 5.18
CA LEU A 119 -14.71 14.54 4.14
C LEU A 119 -15.37 14.49 2.76
N LEU A 120 -15.88 13.33 2.33
CA LEU A 120 -16.54 13.17 1.03
C LEU A 120 -17.74 14.11 0.86
N ASN A 121 -18.48 14.38 1.94
CA ASN A 121 -19.60 15.33 1.94
C ASN A 121 -19.14 16.80 1.82
N ASP A 122 -17.99 17.16 2.41
CA ASP A 122 -17.41 18.50 2.29
C ASP A 122 -16.68 18.72 0.95
N CYS A 123 -16.11 17.67 0.35
CA CYS A 123 -15.70 17.64 -1.05
C CYS A 123 -16.89 17.87 -1.98
N ARG A 124 -18.02 17.19 -1.77
CA ARG A 124 -19.25 17.37 -2.56
C ARG A 124 -19.90 18.75 -2.42
N LYS A 125 -19.70 19.45 -1.29
CA LYS A 125 -20.05 20.87 -1.11
C LYS A 125 -19.05 21.83 -1.75
N GLY A 126 -17.99 21.31 -2.37
CA GLY A 126 -16.91 22.10 -2.97
C GLY A 126 -16.09 22.89 -1.94
N LYS A 127 -16.01 22.46 -0.67
CA LYS A 127 -15.14 23.10 0.34
C LYS A 127 -13.67 22.68 0.17
N VAL A 128 -13.46 21.39 -0.04
CA VAL A 128 -12.17 20.72 -0.25
C VAL A 128 -12.02 20.41 -1.73
N ASP A 129 -10.82 20.61 -2.27
CA ASP A 129 -10.46 20.25 -3.65
C ASP A 129 -9.17 19.39 -3.73
N LEU A 130 -8.43 19.25 -2.63
CA LEU A 130 -7.34 18.31 -2.49
C LEU A 130 -7.47 17.52 -1.18
N ILE A 131 -7.50 16.19 -1.28
CA ILE A 131 -7.35 15.27 -0.15
C ILE A 131 -5.88 14.85 -0.08
N ILE A 132 -5.30 14.88 1.12
CA ILE A 132 -3.96 14.32 1.39
C ILE A 132 -4.09 13.20 2.43
N THR A 133 -3.45 12.05 2.18
CA THR A 133 -3.32 10.97 3.18
C THR A 133 -1.99 10.23 3.04
N GLN A 134 -1.60 9.51 4.10
CA GLN A 134 -0.27 8.89 4.20
C GLN A 134 -0.10 7.68 3.28
N LYS A 135 -0.97 6.66 3.40
CA LYS A 135 -0.98 5.43 2.59
C LYS A 135 -2.36 5.23 1.96
N ILE A 136 -2.45 4.59 0.78
CA ILE A 136 -3.70 4.15 0.14
C ILE A 136 -4.53 3.29 1.09
N SER A 137 -3.86 2.39 1.82
CA SER A 137 -4.46 1.47 2.79
C SER A 137 -5.19 2.16 3.94
N ASN A 138 -4.99 3.47 4.17
CA ASN A 138 -5.82 4.23 5.12
C ASN A 138 -7.27 4.39 4.65
N MET A 139 -7.50 4.55 3.35
CA MET A 139 -8.84 4.81 2.79
C MET A 139 -9.68 3.54 2.63
N SER A 140 -9.11 2.50 2.02
CA SER A 140 -9.73 1.17 1.93
C SER A 140 -8.70 0.09 1.59
N ARG A 141 -8.97 -1.15 2.03
CA ARG A 141 -8.24 -2.36 1.58
C ARG A 141 -8.88 -3.05 0.37
N LYS A 142 -10.09 -2.63 -0.04
CA LYS A 142 -10.77 -3.16 -1.24
C LYS A 142 -10.49 -2.25 -2.43
N ALA A 143 -9.92 -2.81 -3.49
CA ALA A 143 -9.64 -2.08 -4.73
C ALA A 143 -10.92 -1.47 -5.35
N TRP A 144 -12.05 -2.18 -5.30
CA TRP A 144 -13.36 -1.72 -5.75
C TRP A 144 -13.85 -0.47 -5.01
N ASP A 145 -13.87 -0.51 -3.67
CA ASP A 145 -14.27 0.61 -2.81
C ASP A 145 -13.41 1.86 -3.07
N LEU A 146 -12.08 1.66 -3.17
CA LEU A 146 -11.12 2.71 -3.48
C LEU A 146 -11.37 3.32 -4.86
N ALA A 147 -11.47 2.49 -5.91
CA ALA A 147 -11.70 2.94 -7.28
C ALA A 147 -13.02 3.72 -7.41
N LEU A 148 -14.08 3.28 -6.72
CA LEU A 148 -15.36 3.99 -6.69
C LEU A 148 -15.23 5.37 -6.04
N ILE A 149 -14.56 5.48 -4.89
CA ILE A 149 -14.30 6.78 -4.23
C ILE A 149 -13.46 7.69 -5.12
N LEU A 150 -12.37 7.19 -5.70
CA LEU A 150 -11.46 8.00 -6.51
C LEU A 150 -12.12 8.48 -7.81
N ARG A 151 -12.90 7.64 -8.49
CA ARG A 151 -13.69 8.04 -9.67
C ARG A 151 -14.75 9.08 -9.30
N MET A 152 -15.47 8.90 -8.18
CA MET A 152 -16.43 9.89 -7.68
C MET A 152 -15.76 11.25 -7.42
N LEU A 153 -14.65 11.28 -6.68
CA LEU A 153 -13.91 12.51 -6.38
C LEU A 153 -13.37 13.19 -7.64
N THR A 154 -12.78 12.42 -8.56
CA THR A 154 -12.23 12.95 -9.81
C THR A 154 -13.33 13.55 -10.70
N SER A 155 -14.54 12.96 -10.71
CA SER A 155 -15.69 13.49 -11.46
C SER A 155 -16.20 14.85 -10.93
N ILE A 156 -16.04 15.13 -9.63
CA ILE A 156 -16.30 16.46 -9.04
C ILE A 156 -15.05 17.36 -9.01
N ASN A 157 -14.00 16.98 -9.75
CA ASN A 157 -12.70 17.67 -9.85
C ASN A 157 -12.03 17.91 -8.48
N VAL A 158 -12.14 16.93 -7.59
CA VAL A 158 -11.41 16.87 -6.30
C VAL A 158 -10.28 15.85 -6.43
N GLY A 159 -9.06 16.26 -6.11
CA GLY A 159 -7.89 15.41 -6.17
C GLY A 159 -7.62 14.67 -4.87
N VAL A 160 -6.95 13.53 -4.99
CA VAL A 160 -6.36 12.79 -3.86
C VAL A 160 -4.87 12.60 -4.13
N TYR A 161 -4.04 12.91 -3.13
CA TYR A 161 -2.61 12.66 -3.12
C TYR A 161 -2.25 11.69 -2.00
N PHE A 162 -1.56 10.61 -2.37
CA PHE A 162 -1.06 9.56 -1.48
C PHE A 162 0.45 9.71 -1.32
N ILE A 163 0.91 9.92 -0.09
CA ILE A 163 2.31 10.31 0.18
C ILE A 163 3.28 9.14 0.04
N SER A 164 2.98 7.98 0.63
CA SER A 164 3.89 6.83 0.65
C SER A 164 4.04 6.18 -0.73
N GLU A 165 2.97 6.16 -1.52
CA GLU A 165 2.95 5.65 -2.89
C GLU A 165 3.39 6.71 -3.92
N ASP A 166 3.34 8.00 -3.54
CA ASP A 166 3.66 9.16 -4.37
C ASP A 166 2.82 9.13 -5.68
N ILE A 167 1.50 9.17 -5.47
CA ILE A 167 0.45 9.11 -6.49
C ILE A 167 -0.50 10.29 -6.34
N PHE A 168 -0.60 11.12 -7.38
CA PHE A 168 -1.60 12.18 -7.51
C PHE A 168 -2.67 11.82 -8.55
N THR A 169 -3.90 11.61 -8.10
CA THR A 169 -5.01 11.13 -8.95
C THR A 169 -5.50 12.13 -10.01
N MET A 170 -5.10 13.40 -9.94
CA MET A 170 -5.38 14.40 -10.98
C MET A 170 -4.19 14.71 -11.90
N ALA A 171 -3.11 13.91 -11.85
CA ALA A 171 -1.98 14.01 -12.76
C ALA A 171 -2.39 13.98 -14.24
N ALA A 172 -1.60 14.61 -15.11
CA ALA A 172 -1.93 14.79 -16.53
C ALA A 172 -2.13 13.49 -17.30
N TYR A 173 -1.41 12.42 -16.93
CA TYR A 173 -1.55 11.12 -17.57
C TYR A 173 -2.91 10.45 -17.29
N TYR A 174 -3.55 10.72 -16.15
CA TYR A 174 -4.92 10.26 -15.84
C TYR A 174 -6.02 11.14 -16.47
N ARG A 175 -5.71 12.15 -17.29
CA ARG A 175 -6.74 13.02 -17.89
C ARG A 175 -7.59 12.35 -18.97
N MET A 176 -7.14 11.25 -19.57
CA MET A 176 -7.97 10.43 -20.46
C MET A 176 -8.97 9.61 -19.62
N ASP A 177 -8.45 8.87 -18.65
CA ASP A 177 -9.17 7.93 -17.77
C ASP A 177 -10.23 8.61 -16.89
N ARG A 178 -10.14 9.93 -16.69
CA ARG A 178 -11.13 10.74 -15.95
C ARG A 178 -12.57 10.57 -16.44
N PHE A 179 -12.75 10.29 -17.73
CA PHE A 179 -14.07 10.09 -18.35
C PHE A 179 -14.25 8.66 -18.88
N ASP A 180 -13.34 7.74 -18.55
CA ASP A 180 -13.50 6.33 -18.90
C ASP A 180 -14.64 5.74 -18.07
N GLU A 181 -15.73 5.32 -18.72
CA GLU A 181 -16.87 4.69 -18.05
C GLU A 181 -16.61 3.23 -17.68
N GLU A 182 -15.57 2.58 -18.23
CA GLU A 182 -15.25 1.19 -17.92
C GLU A 182 -14.89 1.03 -16.42
N PHE A 183 -15.64 0.16 -15.76
CA PHE A 183 -15.46 -0.18 -14.35
C PHE A 183 -14.61 -1.44 -14.27
N LEU A 184 -13.62 -1.46 -13.37
CA LEU A 184 -12.46 -2.39 -13.33
C LEU A 184 -12.68 -3.77 -13.99
N VAL A 185 -11.73 -4.18 -14.83
CA VAL A 185 -11.73 -5.52 -15.47
C VAL A 185 -12.08 -6.63 -14.47
N PRO A 186 -13.10 -7.47 -14.75
CA PRO A 186 -13.52 -8.53 -13.82
C PRO A 186 -12.37 -9.49 -13.50
N GLY A 187 -12.08 -9.65 -12.21
CA GLY A 187 -10.98 -10.50 -11.72
C GLY A 187 -9.78 -9.76 -11.11
N LEU A 188 -9.92 -8.47 -10.76
CA LEU A 188 -8.90 -7.78 -9.96
C LEU A 188 -8.90 -8.31 -8.50
N ASP A 189 -7.86 -9.04 -8.13
CA ASP A 189 -7.60 -9.48 -6.75
C ASP A 189 -7.31 -8.29 -5.83
N PRO A 190 -7.56 -8.42 -4.50
CA PRO A 190 -7.12 -7.41 -3.53
C PRO A 190 -5.59 -7.27 -3.51
N LEU A 191 -5.12 -6.08 -3.18
CA LEU A 191 -3.68 -5.84 -2.97
C LEU A 191 -3.16 -6.74 -1.82
N PRO A 192 -1.95 -7.31 -1.93
CA PRO A 192 -1.34 -8.05 -0.83
C PRO A 192 -1.12 -7.14 0.39
N ASP A 193 -1.20 -7.69 1.60
CA ASP A 193 -0.85 -6.95 2.82
C ASP A 193 0.67 -6.69 2.86
N ASP A 194 1.07 -5.45 3.17
CA ASP A 194 2.48 -5.07 3.36
C ASP A 194 3.02 -5.65 4.68
N GLU A 195 3.84 -6.71 4.64
CA GLU A 195 4.48 -7.30 5.84
C GLU A 195 5.59 -6.42 6.48
N GLU A 196 5.84 -5.20 5.97
CA GLU A 196 6.97 -4.35 6.41
C GLU A 196 6.72 -3.55 7.71
N ASP A 197 5.50 -3.56 8.28
CA ASP A 197 5.22 -3.03 9.63
C ASP A 197 5.38 -4.13 10.73
N HIS A 198 6.18 -5.19 10.47
CA HIS A 198 6.63 -6.13 11.50
C HIS A 198 7.65 -5.49 12.45
N ALA A 199 7.42 -5.63 13.75
CA ALA A 199 8.24 -5.01 14.79
C ALA A 199 9.72 -5.45 14.72
N LEU A 200 10.62 -4.53 15.10
CA LEU A 200 12.00 -4.86 15.44
C LEU A 200 12.01 -6.03 16.44
N PRO A 201 12.90 -7.02 16.30
CA PRO A 201 13.02 -8.09 17.29
C PRO A 201 13.36 -7.46 18.64
N GLU A 202 12.57 -7.79 19.67
CA GLU A 202 12.93 -7.48 21.05
C GLU A 202 14.25 -8.21 21.35
N GLY A 203 15.28 -7.45 21.72
CA GLY A 203 16.57 -8.01 22.11
C GLY A 203 16.41 -8.84 23.38
N GLU A 204 17.05 -9.99 23.44
CA GLU A 204 17.04 -10.84 24.62
C GLU A 204 17.74 -10.09 25.78
N ASP A 205 17.01 -9.89 26.89
CA ASP A 205 17.58 -9.32 28.12
C ASP A 205 18.54 -10.36 28.75
N ASP A 206 19.83 -10.28 28.39
CA ASP A 206 20.90 -11.01 29.10
C ASP A 206 20.96 -10.54 30.56
N VAL A 207 20.55 -11.41 31.48
CA VAL A 207 20.61 -11.18 32.93
C VAL A 207 21.86 -11.84 33.52
N GLU A 208 22.80 -11.01 33.98
CA GLU A 208 23.98 -11.40 34.79
C GLU A 208 24.06 -10.56 36.09
#